data_AF-A0A2V7NUN8-F1
#
_entry.id   AF-A0A2V7NUN8-F1
#
_cell.length_a   1.000
_cell.length_b   1.000
_cell.length_c   1.000
_cell.angle_alpha   90.00
_cell.angle_beta   90.00
_cell.angle_gamma   90.00
#
_symmetry.space_group_name_H-M   'P 1'
#
loop_
_entity.id
_entity.type
_entity.pdbx_description
1 polymer ?
#
loop_
_entity_poly.entity_id
_entity_poly.type
_entity_poly.pdbx_seq_one_letter_code
_entity_poly.pdbx_strand_id
1 'polypeptide(L)' 'QILQATYREVALCRRNGILINTFMLARDRSLVEFVKKVSAICRGKAYFTNTMTLGQFILMDFMRRKTRRVS' A
#
# COMPACT_ATOMS: atom_id res chain seq x y z
N GLN A 1 4.38 -16.19 -13.62
CA GLN A 1 3.43 -15.43 -14.45
C GLN A 1 2.62 -14.40 -13.65
N ILE A 2 2.21 -14.69 -12.40
CA ILE A 2 1.37 -13.80 -11.57
C ILE A 2 1.97 -12.41 -11.34
N LEU A 3 3.26 -12.29 -10.99
CA LEU A 3 3.89 -10.99 -10.67
C LEU A 3 3.80 -9.97 -11.81
N GLN A 4 3.98 -10.43 -13.06
CA GLN A 4 3.89 -9.55 -14.23
C GLN A 4 2.47 -9.08 -14.51
N ALA A 5 1.48 -9.94 -14.28
CA ALA A 5 0.08 -9.56 -14.35
C ALA A 5 -0.24 -8.49 -13.30
N THR A 6 0.26 -8.65 -12.06
CA THR A 6 0.08 -7.66 -11.00
C THR A 6 0.70 -6.31 -11.35
N TYR A 7 1.93 -6.29 -11.89
CA TYR A 7 2.56 -5.02 -12.29
C TYR A 7 1.80 -4.30 -13.41
N ARG A 8 1.26 -5.03 -14.38
CA ARG A 8 0.41 -4.45 -15.43
C ARG A 8 -0.83 -3.80 -14.84
N GLU A 9 -1.51 -4.46 -13.91
CA GLU A 9 -2.72 -3.95 -13.28
C GLU A 9 -2.43 -2.71 -12.42
N VAL A 10 -1.36 -2.74 -11.61
CA VAL A 10 -0.92 -1.59 -10.80
C VAL A 10 -0.63 -0.37 -11.69
N ALA A 11 -0.01 -0.58 -12.85
CA ALA A 11 0.23 0.49 -13.82
C ALA A 11 -1.08 1.04 -14.41
N LEU A 12 -2.09 0.18 -14.62
CA LEU A 12 -3.41 0.56 -15.08
C LEU A 12 -4.15 1.42 -14.04
N CYS A 13 -4.16 0.97 -12.77
CA CYS A 13 -4.72 1.73 -11.65
C CYS A 13 -4.10 3.12 -11.54
N ARG A 14 -2.77 3.22 -11.66
CA ARG A 14 -2.07 4.52 -11.67
C ARG A 14 -2.53 5.41 -12.82
N ARG A 15 -2.64 4.88 -14.04
CA ARG A 15 -3.12 5.67 -15.20
C ARG A 15 -4.54 6.18 -14.98
N ASN A 16 -5.35 5.44 -14.24
CA ASN A 16 -6.72 5.82 -13.89
C ASN A 16 -6.81 6.70 -12.63
N GLY A 17 -5.68 7.15 -12.06
CA GLY A 17 -5.66 8.00 -10.86
C GLY A 17 -5.99 7.27 -9.56
N ILE A 18 -6.01 5.94 -9.55
CA ILE A 18 -6.31 5.12 -8.37
C ILE A 18 -5.02 4.91 -7.56
N LEU A 19 -5.01 5.46 -6.34
CA LEU A 19 -3.91 5.31 -5.40
C LEU A 19 -3.94 3.93 -4.72
N ILE A 20 -2.80 3.25 -4.73
CA ILE A 20 -2.61 1.96 -4.06
C ILE A 20 -1.72 2.17 -2.83
N ASN A 21 -2.27 1.94 -1.65
CA ASN A 21 -1.51 1.88 -0.40
C ASN A 21 -1.11 0.44 -0.12
N THR A 22 0.19 0.19 0.05
CA THR A 22 0.71 -1.15 0.30
C THR A 22 1.25 -1.24 1.72
N PHE A 23 0.73 -2.19 2.51
CA PHE A 23 1.21 -2.49 3.85
C PHE A 23 1.88 -3.86 3.83
N MET A 24 3.19 -3.86 4.03
CA MET A 24 3.96 -5.10 4.04
C MET A 24 4.36 -5.47 5.46
N LEU A 25 3.86 -6.61 5.92
CA LEU A 25 4.08 -7.18 7.26
C LEU A 25 5.21 -8.22 7.31
N ALA A 26 5.63 -8.74 6.16
CA ALA A 26 6.62 -9.80 6.08
C ALA A 26 8.04 -9.25 5.92
N ARG A 27 9.04 -10.03 6.36
CA ARG A 27 10.48 -9.70 6.25
C ARG A 27 11.18 -10.40 5.09
N ASP A 28 10.46 -11.19 4.31
CA ASP A 28 11.04 -11.91 3.19
C ASP A 28 11.56 -10.93 2.13
N ARG A 29 12.85 -11.05 1.79
CA ARG A 29 13.55 -10.19 0.85
C ARG A 29 12.86 -10.17 -0.53
N SER A 30 12.30 -11.30 -0.96
CA SER A 30 11.60 -11.42 -2.25
C SER A 30 10.31 -10.60 -2.28
N LEU A 31 9.50 -10.66 -1.22
CA LEU A 31 8.29 -9.84 -1.11
C LEU A 31 8.65 -8.36 -0.98
N VAL A 32 9.76 -8.02 -0.31
CA VAL A 32 10.19 -6.62 -0.16
C VAL A 32 10.50 -6.02 -1.51
N GLU A 33 11.24 -6.73 -2.36
CA GLU A 33 11.55 -6.28 -3.72
C GLU A 33 10.28 -6.21 -4.60
N PHE A 34 9.35 -7.13 -4.41
CA PHE A 34 8.05 -7.07 -5.09
C PHE A 34 7.29 -5.78 -4.72
N VAL A 35 7.14 -5.49 -3.42
CA VAL A 35 6.41 -4.30 -2.93
C VAL A 35 7.12 -3.02 -3.35
N LYS A 36 8.46 -2.96 -3.29
CA LYS A 36 9.22 -1.82 -3.83
C LYS A 36 8.89 -1.56 -5.30
N LYS A 37 8.82 -2.61 -6.13
CA LYS A 37 8.47 -2.50 -7.55
C LYS A 37 7.03 -1.98 -7.72
N VAL A 38 6.07 -2.51 -6.97
CA VAL A 38 4.67 -2.06 -6.99
C VAL A 38 4.57 -0.57 -6.62
N SER A 39 5.21 -0.15 -5.54
CA SER A 39 5.18 1.25 -5.08
C SER A 39 5.85 2.22 -6.04
N ALA A 40 6.97 1.81 -6.68
CA ALA A 40 7.60 2.60 -7.73
C ALA A 40 6.66 2.80 -8.94
N ILE A 41 5.87 1.76 -9.28
CA ILE A 41 4.87 1.85 -10.35
C ILE A 41 3.71 2.73 -9.92
N CYS A 42 3.13 2.61 -8.72
CA CYS A 42 1.93 3.40 -8.37
C CYS A 42 2.22 4.81 -7.83
N ARG A 43 3.49 5.16 -7.53
CA ARG A 43 3.88 6.36 -6.72
C ARG A 43 3.15 6.43 -5.36
N GLY A 44 2.62 5.30 -4.90
CA GLY A 44 1.95 5.15 -3.62
C GLY A 44 2.96 4.91 -2.49
N LYS A 45 2.47 5.02 -1.26
CA LYS A 45 3.28 4.74 -0.07
C LYS A 45 3.30 3.24 0.19
N ALA A 46 4.52 2.68 0.30
CA ALA A 46 4.73 1.36 0.89
C ALA A 46 5.15 1.54 2.35
N TYR A 47 4.41 0.92 3.26
CA TYR A 47 4.76 0.88 4.67
C TYR A 47 5.36 -0.49 4.98
N PHE A 48 6.66 -0.49 5.25
CA PHE A 48 7.36 -1.64 5.81
C PHE A 48 7.18 -1.59 7.32
N THR A 49 6.33 -2.45 7.85
CA THR A 49 5.79 -2.29 9.20
C THR A 49 5.63 -3.65 9.87
N ASN A 50 5.69 -3.70 11.19
CA ASN A 50 5.29 -4.88 11.95
C ASN A 50 3.79 -4.78 12.27
N THR A 51 3.17 -5.90 12.64
CA THR A 51 1.72 -6.00 12.90
C THR A 51 1.21 -4.96 13.89
N MET A 52 1.99 -4.65 14.93
CA MET A 52 1.62 -3.66 15.94
C MET A 52 1.62 -2.24 15.37
N THR A 53 2.67 -1.85 14.65
CA THR A 53 2.76 -0.52 14.03
C THR A 53 1.74 -0.32 12.90
N LEU A 54 1.35 -1.38 12.20
CA LEU A 54 0.28 -1.33 11.19
C LEU A 54 -1.07 -0.98 11.83
N GLY A 55 -1.42 -1.66 12.92
CA GLY A 55 -2.68 -1.44 13.63
C GLY A 55 -2.84 0.02 14.05
N GLN A 56 -1.78 0.63 14.57
CA GLN A 56 -1.78 2.04 14.96
C GLN A 56 -1.98 2.99 13.76
N PHE A 57 -1.35 2.71 12.61
CA PHE A 57 -1.53 3.51 11.39
C PHE A 57 -2.95 3.43 10.84
N ILE A 58 -3.55 2.23 10.77
CA ILE A 58 -4.92 2.04 10.30
C ILE A 58 -5.91 2.71 11.26
N LEU A 59 -5.73 2.53 12.57
CA LEU A 59 -6.60 3.15 13.58
C LEU A 59 -6.55 4.68 13.52
N MET A 60 -5.36 5.26 13.36
CA MET A 60 -5.17 6.70 13.16
C MET A 60 -5.85 7.21 11.89
N ASP A 61 -5.70 6.54 10.75
CA ASP A 61 -6.36 6.95 9.50
C ASP A 61 -7.89 6.83 9.62
N PHE A 62 -8.38 5.77 10.26
CA PHE A 62 -9.80 5.57 10.54
C PHE A 62 -10.37 6.68 11.42
N MET A 63 -9.71 7.00 12.54
CA MET A 63 -10.11 8.08 13.44
C MET A 63 -10.12 9.44 12.73
N ARG A 64 -9.07 9.77 11.98
CA ARG A 64 -9.00 11.02 11.19
C ARG A 64 -10.14 11.15 10.19
N ARG A 65 -10.52 10.07 9.50
CA ARG A 65 -11.67 10.07 8.58
C ARG A 65 -13.00 10.21 9.31
N LYS A 66 -13.14 9.65 10.52
CA LYS A 66 -14.35 9.77 11.33
C LYS A 66 -14.56 11.21 11.81
N THR A 67 -13.51 11.89 12.30
CA THR A 67 -13.58 13.29 12.73
C THR A 67 -14.00 14.22 11.60
N ARG A 68 -13.52 13.98 10.37
CA ARG A 68 -13.86 14.78 9.20
C ARG A 68 -15.32 14.64 8.73
N ARG A 69 -16.08 13.68 9.27
CA ARG A 69 -17.51 13.47 8.97
C ARG A 69 -18.45 14.12 9.99
N VAL A 70 -17.91 14.64 11.10
CA VAL A 70 -18.67 15.28 12.19
C VAL A 70 -18.39 16.79 12.24
N SER A 71 -17.97 17.38 11.11
CA SER A 71 -17.75 18.83 10.96
C SER A 71 -18.83 19.42 10.07
#